data_AF-A0A7G6YS10-F1
#
_entry.id   AF-A0A7G6YS10-F1
#
_cell.length_a   1.000
_cell.length_b   1.000
_cell.length_c   1.000
_cell.angle_alpha   90.00
_cell.angle_beta   90.00
_cell.angle_gamma   90.00
#
_symmetry.space_group_name_H-M   'P 1'
#
loop_
_entity.id
_entity.type
_entity.pdbx_description
1 polymer ?
#
loop_
_entity_poly.entity_id
_entity_poly.type
_entity_poly.pdbx_seq_one_letter_code
_entity_poly.pdbx_strand_id
1 'polypeptide(L)'
;MMPTSLLLYLAEVSFGTLVFALLYQLVFARLPTFRWNRWYLLVSLAASFALPLLVGFASRMAPTTGSASSGPLPALPLQWTLAATSTSPLLDTPDYLHSLGWVVLAVYAAGVCYQVWRTSRSLRQLHTLVTSHDSIRLPTGRLVQLPTQTLPAFSFGPFIFLSSLHKSLSETERQLLLRHEQVHVRQHHTLDLLGYEVAGWLLWFNPAVRYLGRQVRQVHEYLADATVAQLPGIGIRHYGNLLLKLVAQQPPFHLTHTFSSSILTQRILMLTTSVPTRWQKLRFLLVVPVAAMAWAVTSYAGSPLPPTSPSTATASSSPTTAQTGPTIRRITWRGNKVVSSARLTQALGLATGSAYDSTALSQRLNYRPDGVDVTSLYMDQGYLFFSIEPSVVPQPNGTVDLVFTISEGKTARLGKITLQDTRTPAVSTAPLLAQLPLRTGDLFSRKKLLESQKLLATANASAPTAVHVNPIPVIQPGGAATVNIEFVLQPK
;
A
#
# COMPACT_ATOMS: atom_id res chain seq x y z
N MET A 1 20.39 2.16 -5.95
CA MET A 1 19.03 2.16 -6.53
C MET A 1 18.28 0.82 -6.40
N MET A 2 18.96 -0.33 -6.19
CA MET A 2 18.29 -1.65 -6.09
C MET A 2 17.50 -1.99 -4.80
N PRO A 3 17.87 -1.54 -3.58
CA PRO A 3 17.17 -2.00 -2.37
C PRO A 3 15.75 -1.42 -2.26
N THR A 4 15.53 -0.18 -2.72
CA THR A 4 14.25 0.52 -2.59
C THR A 4 13.15 -0.11 -3.45
N SER A 5 13.48 -0.55 -4.67
CA SER A 5 12.51 -1.23 -5.55
C SER A 5 12.07 -2.58 -5.03
N LEU A 6 12.99 -3.35 -4.43
CA LEU A 6 12.66 -4.65 -3.84
C LEU A 6 11.75 -4.49 -2.61
N LEU A 7 12.06 -3.53 -1.73
CA LEU A 7 11.27 -3.27 -0.53
C LEU A 7 9.85 -2.77 -0.88
N LEU A 8 9.72 -1.91 -1.88
CA LEU A 8 8.41 -1.45 -2.36
C LEU A 8 7.58 -2.63 -2.91
N TYR A 9 8.19 -3.47 -3.75
CA TYR A 9 7.53 -4.66 -4.26
C TYR A 9 7.05 -5.60 -3.13
N LEU A 10 7.89 -5.86 -2.12
CA LEU A 10 7.51 -6.68 -0.97
C LEU A 10 6.37 -6.05 -0.15
N ALA A 11 6.32 -4.72 -0.06
CA ALA A 11 5.22 -4.01 0.58
C ALA A 11 3.90 -4.16 -0.21
N GLU A 12 3.94 -4.06 -1.53
CA GLU A 12 2.78 -4.25 -2.41
C GLU A 12 2.23 -5.69 -2.33
N VAL A 13 3.11 -6.70 -2.39
CA VAL A 13 2.73 -8.11 -2.20
C VAL A 13 2.16 -8.33 -0.80
N SER A 14 2.74 -7.70 0.22
CA SER A 14 2.25 -7.79 1.60
C SER A 14 0.86 -7.19 1.77
N PHE A 15 0.58 -6.07 1.11
CA PHE A 15 -0.74 -5.47 1.08
C PHE A 15 -1.75 -6.38 0.37
N GLY A 16 -1.41 -6.91 -0.80
CA GLY A 16 -2.26 -7.83 -1.55
C GLY A 16 -2.61 -9.10 -0.78
N THR A 17 -1.62 -9.73 -0.14
CA THR A 17 -1.84 -10.91 0.71
C THR A 17 -2.77 -10.61 1.90
N LEU A 18 -2.65 -9.43 2.53
CA LEU A 18 -3.52 -9.01 3.62
C LEU A 18 -4.97 -8.81 3.15
N VAL A 19 -5.18 -8.13 2.02
CA VAL A 19 -6.51 -7.91 1.44
C VAL A 19 -7.19 -9.25 1.14
N PHE A 20 -6.48 -10.17 0.49
CA PHE A 20 -7.03 -11.51 0.21
C PHE A 20 -7.26 -12.34 1.47
N ALA A 21 -6.43 -12.20 2.49
CA ALA A 21 -6.65 -12.87 3.78
C ALA A 21 -7.93 -12.37 4.48
N LEU A 22 -8.18 -11.06 4.47
CA LEU A 22 -9.40 -10.48 5.03
C LEU A 22 -10.64 -10.94 4.25
N LEU A 23 -10.59 -10.92 2.92
CA LEU A 23 -11.70 -11.39 2.10
C LEU A 23 -12.01 -12.87 2.38
N TYR A 24 -10.99 -13.71 2.53
CA TYR A 24 -11.17 -15.11 2.91
C TYR A 24 -11.87 -15.25 4.25
N GLN A 25 -11.35 -14.56 5.27
CA GLN A 25 -11.85 -14.66 6.64
C GLN A 25 -13.32 -14.22 6.74
N LEU A 26 -13.69 -13.16 6.03
CA LEU A 26 -15.02 -12.57 6.10
C LEU A 26 -16.06 -13.32 5.26
N VAL A 27 -15.66 -13.88 4.11
CA VAL A 27 -16.61 -14.42 3.12
C VAL A 27 -16.54 -15.94 2.97
N PHE A 28 -15.33 -16.50 2.88
CA PHE A 28 -15.13 -17.88 2.40
C PHE A 28 -14.82 -18.89 3.51
N ALA A 29 -14.21 -18.46 4.62
CA ALA A 29 -13.72 -19.34 5.68
C ALA A 29 -14.81 -20.25 6.29
N ARG A 30 -16.08 -19.83 6.24
CA ARG A 30 -17.22 -20.57 6.81
C ARG A 30 -18.04 -21.33 5.78
N LEU A 31 -17.64 -21.34 4.51
CA LEU A 31 -18.41 -22.01 3.46
C LEU A 31 -18.01 -23.49 3.33
N PRO A 32 -18.99 -24.42 3.24
CA PRO A 32 -18.72 -25.85 3.03
C PRO A 32 -18.27 -26.20 1.60
N THR A 33 -17.89 -25.21 0.79
CA THR A 33 -17.33 -25.38 -0.56
C THR A 33 -15.82 -25.60 -0.53
N PHE A 34 -15.34 -26.69 0.08
CA PHE A 34 -13.91 -26.87 0.36
C PHE A 34 -13.00 -26.82 -0.88
N ARG A 35 -13.45 -27.36 -2.03
CA ARG A 35 -12.68 -27.31 -3.29
C ARG A 35 -12.48 -25.87 -3.78
N TRP A 36 -13.51 -25.03 -3.68
CA TRP A 36 -13.41 -23.61 -4.07
C TRP A 36 -12.59 -22.82 -3.07
N ASN A 37 -12.70 -23.11 -1.78
CA ASN A 37 -11.84 -22.50 -0.76
C ASN A 37 -10.37 -22.82 -1.03
N ARG A 38 -10.04 -24.07 -1.38
CA ARG A 38 -8.67 -24.48 -1.77
C ARG A 38 -8.18 -23.67 -2.98
N TRP A 39 -8.97 -23.60 -4.04
CA TRP A 39 -8.62 -22.83 -5.24
C TRP A 39 -8.44 -21.35 -4.95
N TYR A 40 -9.34 -20.75 -4.17
CA TYR A 40 -9.22 -19.35 -3.77
C TYR A 40 -7.89 -19.11 -3.03
N LEU A 41 -7.54 -19.96 -2.06
CA LEU A 41 -6.33 -19.81 -1.27
C LEU A 41 -5.08 -19.85 -2.17
N LEU A 42 -5.00 -20.85 -3.06
CA LEU A 42 -3.88 -20.98 -3.99
C LEU A 42 -3.80 -19.83 -5.01
N VAL A 43 -4.92 -19.47 -5.62
CA VAL A 43 -4.98 -18.40 -6.63
C VAL A 43 -4.72 -17.04 -6.01
N SER A 44 -5.26 -16.75 -4.83
CA SER A 44 -5.04 -15.47 -4.14
C SER A 44 -3.58 -15.32 -3.70
N LEU A 45 -2.93 -16.41 -3.28
CA LEU A 45 -1.50 -16.40 -3.02
C LEU A 45 -0.73 -16.06 -4.30
N ALA A 46 -0.96 -16.78 -5.40
CA ALA A 46 -0.30 -16.51 -6.67
C ALA A 46 -0.57 -15.08 -7.19
N ALA A 47 -1.82 -14.63 -7.12
CA ALA A 47 -2.24 -13.30 -7.55
C ALA A 47 -1.57 -12.19 -6.73
N SER A 48 -1.34 -12.39 -5.43
CA SER A 48 -0.65 -11.40 -4.58
C SER A 48 0.77 -11.11 -5.05
N PHE A 49 1.47 -12.08 -5.64
CA PHE A 49 2.78 -11.90 -6.26
C PHE A 49 2.68 -11.44 -7.72
N ALA A 50 1.70 -11.93 -8.48
CA ALA A 50 1.58 -11.62 -9.90
C ALA A 50 1.08 -10.19 -10.17
N LEU A 51 0.12 -9.67 -9.39
CA LEU A 51 -0.50 -8.37 -9.64
C LEU A 51 0.53 -7.21 -9.66
N PRO A 52 1.43 -7.06 -8.67
CA PRO A 52 2.43 -6.00 -8.70
C PRO A 52 3.42 -6.13 -9.87
N LEU A 53 3.78 -7.36 -10.26
CA LEU A 53 4.64 -7.61 -11.43
C LEU A 53 3.97 -7.19 -12.73
N LEU A 54 2.67 -7.47 -12.88
CA LEU A 54 1.90 -7.11 -14.07
C LEU A 54 1.75 -5.59 -14.22
N VAL A 55 1.54 -4.86 -13.12
CA VAL A 55 1.52 -3.38 -13.13
C VAL A 55 2.89 -2.84 -13.57
N GLY A 56 3.97 -3.33 -12.96
CA GLY A 56 5.33 -2.90 -13.32
C GLY A 56 5.72 -3.24 -14.76
N PHE A 57 5.18 -4.31 -15.32
CA PHE A 57 5.37 -4.66 -16.73
C PHE A 57 4.49 -3.82 -17.66
N ALA A 58 3.22 -3.62 -17.33
CA ALA A 58 2.30 -2.78 -18.10
C ALA A 58 2.75 -1.32 -18.16
N SER A 59 3.29 -0.76 -17.08
CA SER A 59 3.85 0.60 -17.08
C SER A 59 5.11 0.73 -17.95
N ARG A 60 5.89 -0.35 -18.12
CA ARG A 60 7.06 -0.39 -19.03
C ARG A 60 6.69 -0.62 -20.49
N MET A 61 5.58 -1.32 -20.75
CA MET A 61 5.08 -1.60 -22.11
C MET A 61 4.04 -0.63 -22.62
N ALA A 62 3.44 0.18 -21.74
CA ALA A 62 2.61 1.30 -22.15
C ALA A 62 3.44 2.12 -23.13
N PRO A 63 3.00 2.28 -24.40
CA PRO A 63 3.69 3.15 -25.31
C PRO A 63 3.79 4.48 -24.58
N THR A 64 5.01 4.96 -24.39
CA THR A 64 5.21 6.38 -24.17
C THR A 64 4.43 7.01 -25.31
N THR A 65 3.24 7.55 -25.04
CA THR A 65 2.60 8.49 -25.95
C THR A 65 3.69 9.50 -26.18
N GLY A 66 4.31 9.43 -27.36
CA GLY A 66 5.49 10.19 -27.66
C GLY A 66 5.14 11.64 -27.36
N SER A 67 5.83 12.22 -26.38
CA SER A 67 6.47 13.49 -26.69
C SER A 67 7.14 13.25 -28.03
N ALA A 68 6.53 13.76 -29.10
CA ALA A 68 7.04 13.60 -30.44
C ALA A 68 8.52 13.99 -30.37
N SER A 69 9.39 13.00 -30.54
CA SER A 69 10.78 13.21 -30.85
C SER A 69 10.79 13.92 -32.20
N SER A 70 10.80 15.25 -32.18
CA SER A 70 11.41 16.00 -33.26
C SER A 70 12.82 15.44 -33.40
N GLY A 71 13.04 14.67 -34.46
CA GLY A 71 14.34 14.06 -34.74
C GLY A 71 15.44 15.11 -34.66
N PRO A 72 16.66 14.73 -34.23
CA PRO A 72 17.75 15.69 -34.18
C PRO A 72 18.04 16.14 -35.60
N LEU A 73 17.73 17.41 -35.91
CA LEU A 73 18.50 18.13 -36.90
C LEU A 73 19.98 18.08 -36.46
N PRO A 74 20.94 17.93 -37.38
CA PRO A 74 22.35 17.90 -37.02
C PRO A 74 22.74 19.27 -36.46
N ALA A 75 22.70 19.39 -35.13
CA ALA A 75 23.26 20.54 -34.44
C ALA A 75 24.78 20.43 -34.57
N LEU A 76 25.36 21.40 -35.27
CA LEU A 76 26.81 21.66 -35.26
C LEU A 76 27.29 21.64 -33.80
N PRO A 77 28.40 20.96 -33.47
CA PRO A 77 28.90 20.92 -32.11
C PRO A 77 29.54 22.26 -31.78
N LEU A 78 28.75 23.22 -31.32
CA LEU A 78 29.24 24.30 -30.47
C LEU A 78 29.27 23.77 -29.05
N GLN A 79 30.23 22.87 -28.80
CA GLN A 79 30.60 22.45 -27.46
C GLN A 79 31.28 23.62 -26.76
N TRP A 80 30.50 24.41 -26.03
CA TRP A 80 31.04 25.14 -24.89
C TRP A 80 30.84 24.24 -23.67
N THR A 81 31.77 23.32 -23.49
CA THR A 81 31.92 22.60 -22.23
C THR A 81 32.37 23.64 -21.21
N LEU A 82 31.42 24.31 -20.57
CA LEU A 82 31.64 24.81 -19.22
C LEU A 82 31.82 23.56 -18.37
N ALA A 83 33.07 23.12 -18.24
CA ALA A 83 33.48 22.30 -17.13
C ALA A 83 33.27 23.15 -15.87
N ALA A 84 32.03 23.16 -15.38
CA ALA A 84 31.77 23.47 -14.00
C ALA A 84 32.36 22.30 -13.21
N THR A 85 33.67 22.36 -12.97
CA THR A 85 34.32 21.64 -11.89
C THR A 85 33.84 22.30 -10.61
N SER A 86 32.61 21.98 -10.23
CA SER A 86 32.09 22.25 -8.90
C SER A 86 32.64 21.20 -7.95
N THR A 87 33.95 21.15 -7.76
CA THR A 87 34.51 20.55 -6.53
C THR A 87 34.33 21.55 -5.41
N SER A 88 33.09 21.67 -4.96
CA SER A 88 32.80 22.15 -3.62
C SER A 88 33.07 20.98 -2.67
N PRO A 89 33.98 21.07 -1.68
CA PRO A 89 34.01 20.12 -0.60
C PRO A 89 32.84 20.46 0.32
N LEU A 90 31.63 20.11 -0.12
CA LEU A 90 30.46 20.10 0.76
C LEU A 90 30.57 18.81 1.55
N LEU A 91 30.73 18.98 2.87
CA LEU A 91 30.66 17.97 3.92
C LEU A 91 29.91 16.71 3.44
N ASP A 92 30.59 15.56 3.43
CA ASP A 92 29.96 14.24 3.36
C ASP A 92 28.96 14.15 4.52
N THR A 93 27.73 14.63 4.31
CA THR A 93 26.60 14.19 5.12
C THR A 93 26.45 12.72 4.77
N PRO A 94 26.72 11.79 5.70
CA PRO A 94 26.61 10.38 5.37
C PRO A 94 25.23 10.13 4.81
N ASP A 95 25.15 9.42 3.71
CA ASP A 95 23.90 9.13 3.01
C ASP A 95 23.11 8.10 3.83
N TYR A 96 22.65 8.51 5.02
CA TYR A 96 22.13 7.65 6.09
C TYR A 96 20.89 6.89 5.65
N LEU A 97 20.11 7.44 4.71
CA LEU A 97 18.95 6.76 4.14
C LEU A 97 19.36 5.62 3.19
N HIS A 98 20.45 5.81 2.44
CA HIS A 98 20.99 4.75 1.59
C HIS A 98 21.62 3.63 2.43
N SER A 99 22.39 3.98 3.47
CA SER A 99 22.98 3.01 4.38
C SER A 99 21.92 2.27 5.21
N LEU A 100 20.87 2.95 5.67
CA LEU A 100 19.71 2.32 6.34
C LEU A 100 19.01 1.32 5.43
N GLY A 101 18.84 1.62 4.14
CA GLY A 101 18.24 0.71 3.16
C GLY A 101 18.97 -0.63 3.06
N TRP A 102 20.31 -0.60 3.10
CA TRP A 102 21.13 -1.82 3.10
C TRP A 102 21.04 -2.60 4.41
N VAL A 103 20.98 -1.91 5.56
CA VAL A 103 20.76 -2.55 6.86
C VAL A 103 19.41 -3.27 6.89
N VAL A 104 18.34 -2.62 6.44
CA VAL A 104 17.00 -3.22 6.35
C VAL A 104 17.01 -4.44 5.42
N LEU A 105 17.69 -4.35 4.27
CA LEU A 105 17.83 -5.47 3.34
C LEU A 105 18.63 -6.63 3.96
N ALA A 106 19.69 -6.34 4.71
CA ALA A 106 20.48 -7.36 5.40
C ALA A 106 19.66 -8.10 6.48
N VAL A 107 18.87 -7.36 7.28
CA VAL A 107 17.95 -7.96 8.26
C VAL A 107 16.88 -8.80 7.56
N TYR A 108 16.32 -8.31 6.46
CA TYR A 108 15.37 -9.06 5.65
C TYR A 108 15.97 -10.37 5.13
N ALA A 109 17.17 -10.31 4.53
CA ALA A 109 17.87 -11.47 4.00
C ALA A 109 18.23 -12.48 5.10
N ALA A 110 18.67 -12.02 6.27
CA ALA A 110 18.92 -12.88 7.43
C ALA A 110 17.65 -13.63 7.86
N GLY A 111 16.50 -12.96 7.88
CA GLY A 111 15.20 -13.59 8.15
C GLY A 111 14.82 -14.66 7.13
N VAL A 112 15.02 -14.40 5.84
CA VAL A 112 14.80 -15.38 4.77
C VAL A 112 15.73 -16.59 4.96
N CYS A 113 17.03 -16.36 5.17
CA CYS A 113 18.01 -17.41 5.40
C CYS A 113 17.67 -18.29 6.61
N TYR A 114 17.25 -17.68 7.72
CA TYR A 114 16.81 -18.42 8.91
C TYR A 114 15.62 -19.33 8.60
N GLN A 115 14.62 -18.83 7.87
CA GLN A 115 13.43 -19.60 7.50
C GLN A 115 13.76 -20.76 6.56
N VAL A 116 14.61 -20.53 5.56
CA VAL A 116 15.11 -21.58 4.65
C VAL A 116 15.89 -22.64 5.43
N TRP A 117 16.79 -22.24 6.33
CA TRP A 117 17.55 -23.16 7.17
C TRP A 117 16.63 -24.02 8.06
N ARG A 118 15.64 -23.38 8.71
CA ARG A 118 14.66 -24.04 9.57
C ARG A 118 13.86 -25.09 8.81
N THR A 119 13.32 -24.74 7.64
CA THR A 119 12.56 -25.68 6.79
C THR A 119 13.46 -26.78 6.24
N SER A 120 14.70 -26.47 5.84
CA SER A 120 15.67 -27.46 5.37
C SER A 120 16.06 -28.47 6.45
N ARG A 121 16.17 -28.05 7.71
CA ARG A 121 16.39 -28.97 8.84
C ARG A 121 15.19 -29.92 9.01
N SER A 122 13.96 -29.40 8.93
CA SER A 122 12.74 -30.20 9.03
C SER A 122 12.62 -31.21 7.89
N LEU A 123 12.90 -30.80 6.65
CA LEU A 123 12.91 -31.70 5.48
C LEU A 123 13.97 -32.79 5.60
N ARG A 124 15.17 -32.47 6.11
CA ARG A 124 16.22 -33.45 6.39
C ARG A 124 15.76 -34.48 7.43
N GLN A 125 15.12 -34.04 8.51
CA GLN A 125 14.55 -34.95 9.51
C GLN A 125 13.50 -35.89 8.90
N LEU A 126 12.62 -35.36 8.04
CA LEU A 126 11.62 -36.17 7.35
C LEU A 126 12.26 -37.16 6.37
N HIS A 127 13.26 -36.71 5.61
CA HIS A 127 14.03 -37.59 4.72
C HIS A 127 14.71 -38.72 5.50
N THR A 128 15.36 -38.40 6.64
CA THR A 128 15.97 -39.42 7.48
C THR A 128 14.95 -40.46 7.96
N LEU A 129 13.74 -40.02 8.35
CA LEU A 129 12.67 -40.92 8.78
C LEU A 129 12.20 -41.86 7.66
N VAL A 130 12.12 -41.37 6.42
CA VAL A 130 11.75 -42.18 5.25
C VAL A 130 12.83 -43.21 4.93
N THR A 131 14.11 -42.82 5.00
CA THR A 131 15.21 -43.71 4.63
C THR A 131 15.57 -44.73 5.70
N SER A 132 15.25 -44.45 6.96
CA SER A 132 15.64 -45.30 8.09
C SER A 132 14.61 -46.36 8.47
N HIS A 133 13.44 -46.39 7.83
CA HIS A 133 12.35 -47.30 8.17
C HIS A 133 11.82 -48.01 6.94
N ASP A 134 11.37 -49.26 7.12
CA ASP A 134 10.79 -50.05 6.04
C ASP A 134 9.50 -49.43 5.52
N SER A 135 9.32 -49.50 4.20
CA SER A 135 8.15 -48.96 3.51
C SER A 135 7.41 -50.02 2.71
N ILE A 136 6.11 -50.11 2.91
CA ILE A 136 5.20 -51.02 2.18
C ILE A 136 4.56 -50.23 1.04
N ARG A 137 4.59 -50.76 -0.19
CA ARG A 137 3.91 -50.13 -1.33
C ARG A 137 2.40 -50.31 -1.21
N LEU A 138 1.66 -49.21 -1.27
CA LEU A 138 0.21 -49.14 -1.42
C LEU A 138 -0.15 -48.64 -2.83
N PRO A 139 -1.39 -48.87 -3.32
CA PRO A 139 -1.81 -48.41 -4.64
C PRO A 139 -1.70 -46.89 -4.85
N THR A 140 -1.77 -46.11 -3.77
CA THR A 140 -1.77 -44.64 -3.81
C THR A 140 -0.57 -44.01 -3.10
N GLY A 141 0.46 -44.78 -2.72
CA GLY A 141 1.63 -44.26 -2.00
C GLY A 141 2.49 -45.33 -1.34
N ARG A 142 3.36 -44.93 -0.41
CA ARG A 142 4.17 -45.84 0.42
C ARG A 142 3.83 -45.65 1.89
N LEU A 143 3.51 -46.74 2.57
CA LEU A 143 3.26 -46.75 4.01
C LEU A 143 4.57 -46.99 4.76
N VAL A 144 4.95 -46.05 5.62
CA VAL A 144 6.10 -46.16 6.52
C VAL A 144 5.56 -46.37 7.93
N GLN A 145 5.93 -47.49 8.57
CA GLN A 145 5.54 -47.76 9.96
C GLN A 145 6.57 -47.15 10.90
N LEU A 146 6.12 -46.25 11.78
CA LEU A 146 6.98 -45.60 12.77
C LEU A 146 7.00 -46.43 14.07
N PRO A 147 8.17 -46.73 14.64
CA PRO A 147 8.30 -47.43 15.92
C PRO A 147 7.88 -46.53 17.11
N THR A 148 7.97 -45.20 16.95
CA THR A 148 7.77 -44.21 18.01
C THR A 148 6.29 -44.02 18.38
N GLN A 149 5.97 -44.06 19.68
CA GLN A 149 4.60 -44.03 20.22
C GLN A 149 3.97 -42.63 20.35
N THR A 150 4.62 -41.55 19.90
CA THR A 150 4.19 -40.18 20.26
C THR A 150 3.70 -39.32 19.11
N LEU A 151 3.80 -39.78 17.86
CA LEU A 151 3.39 -38.99 16.69
C LEU A 151 1.98 -39.38 16.23
N PRO A 152 1.09 -38.44 15.88
CA PRO A 152 -0.16 -38.76 15.20
C PRO A 152 0.12 -39.31 13.79
N ALA A 153 -0.89 -39.91 13.15
CA ALA A 153 -0.78 -40.26 11.73
C ALA A 153 -0.61 -38.98 10.90
N PHE A 154 0.25 -39.02 9.89
CA PHE A 154 0.43 -37.90 8.96
C PHE A 154 0.94 -38.40 7.61
N SER A 155 0.80 -37.56 6.60
CA SER A 155 1.25 -37.85 5.23
C SER A 155 2.11 -36.70 4.68
N PHE A 156 3.13 -37.08 3.91
CA PHE A 156 4.02 -36.13 3.25
C PHE A 156 4.46 -36.66 1.88
N GLY A 157 4.09 -35.94 0.82
CA GLY A 157 4.33 -36.35 -0.55
C GLY A 157 3.68 -37.71 -0.82
N PRO A 158 4.41 -38.70 -1.37
CA PRO A 158 3.89 -40.05 -1.58
C PRO A 158 3.91 -40.94 -0.33
N PHE A 159 4.41 -40.45 0.82
CA PHE A 159 4.61 -41.24 2.04
C PHE A 159 3.48 -41.03 3.04
N ILE A 160 2.97 -42.13 3.60
CA ILE A 160 2.01 -42.16 4.68
C ILE A 160 2.71 -42.73 5.91
N PHE A 161 2.65 -42.01 7.02
CA PHE A 161 3.28 -42.40 8.27
C PHE A 161 2.20 -42.82 9.26
N LEU A 162 2.24 -44.10 9.66
CA LEU A 162 1.39 -44.61 10.73
C LEU A 162 2.24 -44.91 11.96
N SER A 163 1.85 -44.33 13.09
CA SER A 163 2.44 -44.62 14.39
C SER A 163 1.75 -45.79 15.08
N SER A 164 2.48 -46.39 16.03
CA SER A 164 2.01 -47.48 16.88
C SER A 164 0.90 -47.10 17.87
N LEU A 165 0.59 -45.79 18.03
CA LEU A 165 -0.53 -45.26 18.83
C LEU A 165 -1.89 -45.83 18.39
N HIS A 166 -2.03 -46.11 17.10
CA HIS A 166 -3.27 -46.58 16.48
C HIS A 166 -3.44 -48.10 16.52
N LYS A 167 -2.57 -48.84 17.21
CA LYS A 167 -2.72 -50.29 17.43
C LYS A 167 -4.00 -50.65 18.19
N SER A 168 -4.57 -49.70 18.93
CA SER A 168 -5.83 -49.85 19.68
C SER A 168 -7.10 -49.69 18.81
N LEU A 169 -6.96 -49.29 17.54
CA LEU A 169 -8.08 -49.16 16.62
C LEU A 169 -8.49 -50.52 16.06
N SER A 170 -9.80 -50.70 15.87
CA SER A 170 -10.33 -51.82 15.08
C SER A 170 -9.82 -51.76 13.64
N GLU A 171 -9.80 -52.91 12.96
CA GLU A 171 -9.33 -52.98 11.56
C GLU A 171 -10.12 -52.04 10.63
N THR A 172 -11.43 -51.89 10.88
CA THR A 172 -12.29 -50.95 10.15
C THR A 172 -11.90 -49.49 10.39
N GLU A 173 -11.69 -49.10 11.64
CA GLU A 173 -11.25 -47.74 12.01
C GLU A 173 -9.85 -47.42 11.43
N ARG A 174 -8.95 -48.40 11.44
CA ARG A 174 -7.62 -48.28 10.85
C ARG A 174 -7.68 -48.08 9.34
N GLN A 175 -8.59 -48.76 8.66
CA GLN A 175 -8.82 -48.58 7.22
C GLN A 175 -9.39 -47.19 6.92
N LEU A 176 -10.28 -46.66 7.75
CA LEU A 176 -10.80 -45.30 7.60
C LEU A 176 -9.70 -44.24 7.75
N LEU A 177 -8.84 -44.40 8.77
CA LEU A 177 -7.68 -43.53 8.96
C LEU A 177 -6.72 -43.60 7.78
N LEU A 178 -6.43 -44.82 7.28
CA LEU A 178 -5.60 -44.98 6.08
C LEU A 178 -6.22 -44.31 4.86
N ARG A 179 -7.53 -44.44 4.65
CA ARG A 179 -8.23 -43.77 3.56
C ARG A 179 -8.14 -42.25 3.70
N HIS A 180 -8.22 -41.70 4.91
CA HIS A 180 -8.02 -40.28 5.16
C HIS A 180 -6.63 -39.82 4.70
N GLU A 181 -5.56 -40.48 5.17
CA GLU A 181 -4.18 -40.14 4.78
C GLU A 181 -3.93 -40.28 3.28
N GLN A 182 -4.54 -41.28 2.62
CA GLN A 182 -4.46 -41.45 1.16
C GLN A 182 -5.05 -40.26 0.39
N VAL A 183 -6.04 -39.55 0.95
CA VAL A 183 -6.61 -38.36 0.31
C VAL A 183 -5.56 -37.25 0.20
N HIS A 184 -4.76 -37.03 1.23
CA HIS A 184 -3.70 -36.01 1.19
C HIS A 184 -2.64 -36.30 0.13
N VAL A 185 -2.27 -37.57 -0.02
CA VAL A 185 -1.34 -38.02 -1.06
C VAL A 185 -1.97 -37.83 -2.45
N ARG A 186 -3.18 -38.36 -2.67
CA ARG A 186 -3.88 -38.31 -3.97
C ARG A 186 -4.18 -36.89 -4.43
N GLN A 187 -4.49 -35.98 -3.50
CA GLN A 187 -4.78 -34.58 -3.81
C GLN A 187 -3.54 -33.68 -3.79
N HIS A 188 -2.36 -34.24 -3.57
CA HIS A 188 -1.07 -33.53 -3.53
C HIS A 188 -1.05 -32.36 -2.55
N HIS A 189 -1.68 -32.50 -1.37
CA HIS A 189 -1.77 -31.43 -0.37
C HIS A 189 -0.40 -30.93 0.12
N THR A 190 0.64 -31.75 0.01
CA THR A 190 2.03 -31.35 0.31
C THR A 190 2.53 -30.23 -0.61
N LEU A 191 2.14 -30.21 -1.89
CA LEU A 191 2.56 -29.14 -2.82
C LEU A 191 1.98 -27.79 -2.40
N ASP A 192 0.70 -27.75 -2.02
CA ASP A 192 0.05 -26.55 -1.51
C ASP A 192 0.76 -26.02 -0.24
N LEU A 193 1.11 -26.91 0.70
CA LEU A 193 1.84 -26.54 1.91
C LEU A 193 3.23 -25.98 1.58
N LEU A 194 3.97 -26.63 0.69
CA LEU A 194 5.28 -26.15 0.25
C LEU A 194 5.19 -24.77 -0.40
N GLY A 195 4.16 -24.51 -1.20
CA GLY A 195 3.91 -23.18 -1.79
C GLY A 195 3.76 -22.09 -0.72
N TYR A 196 3.01 -22.37 0.35
CA TYR A 196 2.88 -21.44 1.48
C TYR A 196 4.13 -21.33 2.35
N GLU A 197 4.94 -22.40 2.47
CA GLU A 197 6.24 -22.33 3.15
C GLU A 197 7.20 -21.42 2.36
N VAL A 198 7.29 -21.58 1.04
CA VAL A 198 8.12 -20.72 0.16
C VAL A 198 7.67 -19.26 0.24
N ALA A 199 6.36 -18.99 0.13
CA ALA A 199 5.84 -17.65 0.32
C ALA A 199 6.12 -17.12 1.74
N GLY A 200 6.07 -17.98 2.75
CA GLY A 200 6.40 -17.67 4.14
C GLY A 200 7.88 -17.40 4.40
N TRP A 201 8.79 -17.84 3.51
CA TRP A 201 10.20 -17.42 3.53
C TRP A 201 10.31 -15.95 3.11
N LEU A 202 9.71 -15.59 1.98
CA LEU A 202 9.77 -14.24 1.41
C LEU A 202 9.01 -13.21 2.24
N LEU A 203 7.87 -13.62 2.80
CA LEU A 203 6.95 -12.78 3.58
C LEU A 203 6.98 -13.16 5.07
N TRP A 204 8.15 -13.53 5.59
CA TRP A 204 8.29 -14.01 6.97
C TRP A 204 7.84 -12.99 8.03
N PHE A 205 7.87 -11.70 7.73
CA PHE A 205 7.39 -10.65 8.64
C PHE A 205 5.86 -10.50 8.57
N ASN A 206 5.21 -10.99 7.51
CA ASN A 206 3.79 -10.80 7.28
C ASN A 206 2.97 -11.92 7.97
N PRO A 207 2.08 -11.60 8.92
CA PRO A 207 1.23 -12.61 9.57
C PRO A 207 0.14 -13.17 8.64
N ALA A 208 -0.26 -12.45 7.59
CA ALA A 208 -1.34 -12.87 6.69
C ALA A 208 -1.01 -14.15 5.92
N VAL A 209 0.23 -14.29 5.42
CA VAL A 209 0.66 -15.53 4.72
C VAL A 209 0.63 -16.74 5.67
N ARG A 210 0.99 -16.55 6.95
CA ARG A 210 0.92 -17.61 7.97
C ARG A 210 -0.53 -17.97 8.29
N TYR A 211 -1.41 -16.99 8.39
CA TYR A 211 -2.84 -17.21 8.57
C TYR A 211 -3.41 -18.03 7.42
N LEU A 212 -3.17 -17.61 6.17
CA LEU A 212 -3.63 -18.33 4.97
C LEU A 212 -3.05 -19.76 4.91
N GLY A 213 -1.78 -19.94 5.25
CA GLY A 213 -1.17 -21.27 5.34
C GLY A 213 -1.82 -22.20 6.38
N ARG A 214 -2.35 -21.65 7.48
CA ARG A 214 -3.17 -22.42 8.44
C ARG A 214 -4.54 -22.76 7.86
N GLN A 215 -5.16 -21.81 7.15
CA GLN A 215 -6.46 -22.02 6.51
C GLN A 215 -6.41 -23.09 5.42
N VAL A 216 -5.33 -23.18 4.66
CA VAL A 216 -5.12 -24.23 3.65
C VAL A 216 -5.05 -25.61 4.29
N ARG A 217 -4.29 -25.76 5.38
CA ARG A 217 -4.25 -27.01 6.16
C ARG A 217 -5.64 -27.42 6.63
N GLN A 218 -6.39 -26.46 7.17
CA GLN A 218 -7.76 -26.69 7.63
C GLN A 218 -8.69 -27.12 6.49
N VAL A 219 -8.59 -26.51 5.31
CA VAL A 219 -9.35 -26.92 4.11
C VAL A 219 -8.93 -28.31 3.62
N HIS A 220 -7.66 -28.69 3.74
CA HIS A 220 -7.20 -30.06 3.44
C HIS A 220 -7.83 -31.10 4.35
N GLU A 221 -7.88 -30.84 5.66
CA GLU A 221 -8.58 -31.71 6.62
C GLU A 221 -10.06 -31.86 6.24
N TYR A 222 -10.73 -30.76 5.89
CA TYR A 222 -12.14 -30.80 5.47
C TYR A 222 -12.38 -31.60 4.19
N LEU A 223 -11.48 -31.48 3.20
CA LEU A 223 -11.54 -32.25 1.97
C LEU A 223 -11.34 -33.75 2.24
N ALA A 224 -10.38 -34.10 3.08
CA ALA A 224 -10.12 -35.48 3.47
C ALA A 224 -11.31 -36.07 4.25
N ASP A 225 -11.79 -35.34 5.25
CA ASP A 225 -12.95 -35.70 6.08
C ASP A 225 -14.21 -35.92 5.23
N ALA A 226 -14.54 -34.97 4.34
CA ALA A 226 -15.71 -35.08 3.47
C ALA A 226 -15.60 -36.26 2.49
N THR A 227 -14.40 -36.59 2.02
CA THR A 227 -14.19 -37.73 1.11
C THR A 227 -14.41 -39.07 1.81
N VAL A 228 -13.91 -39.20 3.06
CA VAL A 228 -14.07 -40.44 3.85
C VAL A 228 -15.52 -40.60 4.33
N ALA A 229 -16.16 -39.51 4.77
CA ALA A 229 -17.55 -39.54 5.24
C ALA A 229 -18.58 -39.90 4.15
N GLN A 230 -18.23 -39.73 2.88
CA GLN A 230 -19.06 -40.08 1.71
C GLN A 230 -18.88 -41.54 1.25
N LEU A 231 -17.98 -42.31 1.87
CA LEU A 231 -17.81 -43.72 1.52
C LEU A 231 -19.08 -44.54 1.88
N PRO A 232 -19.47 -45.51 1.02
CA PRO A 232 -20.65 -46.34 1.26
C PRO A 232 -20.57 -47.08 2.61
N GLY A 233 -21.63 -47.02 3.41
CA GLY A 233 -21.78 -47.81 4.63
C GLY A 233 -21.13 -47.26 5.91
N ILE A 234 -20.36 -46.17 5.85
CA ILE A 234 -19.69 -45.59 7.03
C ILE A 234 -20.55 -44.50 7.68
N GLY A 235 -21.07 -43.56 6.89
CA GLY A 235 -21.89 -42.46 7.37
C GLY A 235 -21.12 -41.47 8.27
N ILE A 236 -21.64 -40.24 8.36
CA ILE A 236 -20.96 -39.11 9.04
C ILE A 236 -20.75 -39.39 10.54
N ARG A 237 -21.70 -40.05 11.20
CA ARG A 237 -21.66 -40.31 12.65
C ARG A 237 -20.55 -41.28 13.05
N HIS A 238 -20.40 -42.38 12.32
CA HIS A 238 -19.36 -43.38 12.62
C HIS A 238 -17.96 -42.78 12.45
N TYR A 239 -17.75 -42.02 11.37
CA TYR A 239 -16.49 -41.34 11.13
C TYR A 239 -16.22 -40.22 12.16
N GLY A 240 -17.23 -39.44 12.53
CA GLY A 240 -17.11 -38.41 13.58
C GLY A 240 -16.67 -38.98 14.94
N ASN A 241 -17.17 -40.16 15.32
CA ASN A 241 -16.74 -40.85 16.53
C ASN A 241 -15.27 -41.31 16.47
N LEU A 242 -14.80 -41.75 15.30
CA LEU A 242 -13.39 -42.07 15.09
C LEU A 242 -12.50 -40.83 15.29
N LEU A 243 -12.88 -39.68 14.70
CA LEU A 243 -12.14 -38.42 14.91
C LEU A 243 -12.05 -38.03 16.40
N LEU A 244 -13.15 -38.19 17.15
CA LEU A 244 -13.18 -37.92 18.58
C LEU A 244 -12.26 -38.89 19.35
N LYS A 245 -12.28 -40.19 19.00
CA LYS A 245 -11.43 -41.23 19.59
C LYS A 245 -9.95 -40.95 19.36
N LEU A 246 -9.57 -40.49 18.17
CA LEU A 246 -8.18 -40.13 17.83
C LEU A 246 -7.65 -38.96 18.67
N VAL A 247 -8.49 -37.96 18.97
CA VAL A 247 -8.10 -36.80 19.78
C VAL A 247 -8.11 -37.12 21.28
N ALA A 248 -9.01 -37.99 21.74
CA ALA A 248 -9.12 -38.38 23.14
C ALA A 248 -7.91 -39.22 23.66
N GLN A 249 -7.11 -39.81 22.77
CA GLN A 249 -5.95 -40.64 23.13
C GLN A 249 -4.66 -39.84 23.43
N GLN A 250 -4.70 -38.51 23.52
CA GLN A 250 -3.53 -37.70 23.89
C GLN A 250 -3.37 -37.57 25.42
N PRO A 251 -2.16 -37.72 26.00
CA PRO A 251 -1.98 -37.77 27.45
C PRO A 251 -2.26 -36.41 28.12
N PRO A 252 -2.97 -36.38 29.26
CA PRO A 252 -3.29 -35.14 29.96
C PRO A 252 -2.14 -34.73 30.91
N PHE A 253 -1.57 -33.53 30.75
CA PHE A 253 -0.67 -32.93 31.75
C PHE A 253 -0.95 -31.44 31.99
N HIS A 254 -0.48 -30.96 33.15
CA HIS A 254 -1.23 -30.15 34.13
C HIS A 254 -0.76 -28.68 34.23
N LEU A 255 -0.54 -27.98 33.11
CA LEU A 255 -0.45 -26.51 33.01
C LEU A 255 -0.92 -26.07 31.61
N THR A 256 -1.98 -26.72 31.10
CA THR A 256 -2.33 -26.68 29.68
C THR A 256 -3.73 -26.10 29.44
N HIS A 257 -3.78 -25.02 28.66
CA HIS A 257 -4.98 -24.57 27.98
C HIS A 257 -5.36 -25.64 26.93
N THR A 258 -6.36 -26.48 27.20
CA THR A 258 -6.85 -27.54 26.29
C THR A 258 -7.63 -26.93 25.12
N PHE A 259 -6.92 -26.22 24.23
CA PHE A 259 -7.45 -25.52 23.05
C PHE A 259 -7.67 -26.44 21.83
N SER A 260 -7.36 -27.74 21.92
CA SER A 260 -7.45 -28.68 20.79
C SER A 260 -8.89 -28.97 20.34
N SER A 261 -9.89 -28.67 21.17
CA SER A 261 -11.30 -28.81 20.81
C SER A 261 -11.71 -27.88 19.67
N SER A 262 -11.09 -26.70 19.51
CA SER A 262 -11.50 -25.73 18.47
C SER A 262 -11.28 -26.25 17.04
N ILE A 263 -10.19 -26.98 16.80
CA ILE A 263 -9.87 -27.54 15.47
C ILE A 263 -10.75 -28.77 15.18
N LEU A 264 -10.91 -29.66 16.17
CA LEU A 264 -11.78 -30.84 16.04
C LEU A 264 -13.25 -30.44 15.87
N THR A 265 -13.74 -29.50 16.69
CA THR A 265 -15.12 -28.98 16.58
C THR A 265 -15.35 -28.36 15.22
N GLN A 266 -14.38 -27.62 14.67
CA GLN A 266 -14.46 -27.07 13.32
C GLN A 266 -14.52 -28.15 12.23
N ARG A 267 -13.78 -29.27 12.37
CA ARG A 267 -13.87 -30.42 11.45
C ARG A 267 -15.23 -31.10 11.52
N ILE A 268 -15.73 -31.40 12.72
CA ILE A 268 -17.04 -32.03 12.93
C ILE A 268 -18.19 -31.13 12.48
N LEU A 269 -18.11 -29.82 12.78
CA LEU A 269 -19.08 -28.83 12.32
C LEU A 269 -19.14 -28.82 10.79
N MET A 270 -18.00 -28.69 10.12
CA MET A 270 -17.95 -28.64 8.64
C MET A 270 -18.40 -29.95 7.98
N LEU A 271 -18.18 -31.09 8.64
CA LEU A 271 -18.72 -32.39 8.20
C LEU A 271 -20.25 -32.48 8.27
N THR A 272 -20.88 -31.75 9.19
CA THR A 272 -22.33 -31.81 9.43
C THR A 272 -23.10 -30.69 8.74
N THR A 273 -22.41 -29.66 8.23
CA THR A 273 -23.04 -28.58 7.47
C THR A 273 -23.60 -29.07 6.13
N SER A 274 -24.76 -28.53 5.73
CA SER A 274 -25.43 -28.90 4.49
C SER A 274 -24.76 -28.34 3.24
N VAL A 275 -25.03 -28.98 2.10
CA VAL A 275 -24.42 -28.66 0.81
C VAL A 275 -24.78 -27.23 0.40
N PRO A 276 -23.80 -26.44 -0.05
CA PRO A 276 -23.99 -25.02 -0.34
C PRO A 276 -24.86 -24.80 -1.59
N THR A 277 -25.82 -23.87 -1.49
CA THR A 277 -26.71 -23.46 -2.60
C THR A 277 -25.91 -22.85 -3.75
N ARG A 278 -26.40 -22.95 -5.00
CA ARG A 278 -25.75 -22.36 -6.19
C ARG A 278 -25.38 -20.88 -6.00
N TRP A 279 -26.21 -20.11 -5.30
CA TRP A 279 -25.96 -18.69 -4.94
C TRP A 279 -24.73 -18.46 -4.05
N GLN A 280 -24.35 -19.43 -3.20
CA GLN A 280 -23.15 -19.31 -2.39
C GLN A 280 -21.87 -19.40 -3.23
N LYS A 281 -21.93 -20.05 -4.42
CA LYS A 281 -20.82 -20.07 -5.38
C LYS A 281 -20.63 -18.73 -6.10
N LEU A 282 -21.70 -17.93 -6.27
CA LEU A 282 -21.56 -16.58 -6.85
C LEU A 282 -20.76 -15.62 -5.95
N ARG A 283 -20.63 -15.89 -4.64
CA ARG A 283 -19.80 -15.07 -3.74
C ARG A 283 -18.32 -15.06 -4.14
N PHE A 284 -17.85 -16.07 -4.88
CA PHE A 284 -16.49 -16.09 -5.42
C PHE A 284 -16.27 -15.04 -6.53
N LEU A 285 -17.32 -14.44 -7.08
CA LEU A 285 -17.20 -13.29 -7.99
C LEU A 285 -16.70 -12.03 -7.27
N LEU A 286 -16.85 -11.92 -5.94
CA LEU A 286 -16.32 -10.80 -5.15
C LEU A 286 -14.80 -10.69 -5.20
N VAL A 287 -14.10 -11.75 -5.61
CA VAL A 287 -12.65 -11.74 -5.77
C VAL A 287 -12.24 -10.81 -6.91
N VAL A 288 -13.04 -10.71 -7.97
CA VAL A 288 -12.74 -9.89 -9.15
C VAL A 288 -12.65 -8.39 -8.81
N PRO A 289 -13.68 -7.75 -8.20
CA PRO A 289 -13.59 -6.33 -7.85
C PRO A 289 -12.53 -6.04 -6.79
N VAL A 290 -12.29 -6.96 -5.85
CA VAL A 290 -11.23 -6.80 -4.85
C VAL A 290 -9.84 -6.87 -5.49
N ALA A 291 -9.62 -7.79 -6.42
CA ALA A 291 -8.38 -7.88 -7.18
C ALA A 291 -8.18 -6.65 -8.08
N ALA A 292 -9.25 -6.15 -8.73
CA ALA A 292 -9.21 -4.93 -9.54
C ALA A 292 -8.87 -3.70 -8.69
N MET A 293 -9.43 -3.59 -7.48
CA MET A 293 -9.11 -2.51 -6.53
C MET A 293 -7.66 -2.59 -6.06
N ALA A 294 -7.16 -3.78 -5.72
CA ALA A 294 -5.76 -3.97 -5.35
C ALA A 294 -4.80 -3.61 -6.51
N TRP A 295 -5.17 -3.94 -7.75
CA TRP A 295 -4.44 -3.56 -8.95
C TRP A 295 -4.45 -2.04 -9.17
N ALA A 296 -5.58 -1.36 -8.98
CA ALA A 296 -5.68 0.09 -9.12
C ALA A 296 -4.81 0.84 -8.09
N VAL A 297 -4.80 0.38 -6.83
CA VAL A 297 -3.98 0.98 -5.75
C VAL A 297 -2.48 0.85 -6.05
N THR A 298 -2.04 -0.33 -6.50
CA THR A 298 -0.64 -0.56 -6.88
C THR A 298 -0.23 0.26 -8.12
N SER A 299 -1.13 0.43 -9.10
CA SER A 299 -0.90 1.31 -10.25
C SER A 299 -0.78 2.79 -9.87
N TYR A 300 -1.51 3.26 -8.85
CA TYR A 300 -1.44 4.65 -8.41
C TYR A 300 -0.17 4.93 -7.61
N ALA A 301 0.30 3.98 -6.80
CA ALA A 301 1.55 4.11 -6.04
C ALA A 301 2.81 4.20 -6.92
N GLY A 302 2.77 3.63 -8.14
CA GLY A 302 3.86 3.70 -9.12
C GLY A 302 3.86 4.95 -10.00
N SER A 303 2.82 5.81 -9.90
CA SER A 303 2.81 7.08 -10.61
C SER A 303 3.69 8.07 -9.86
N PRO A 304 4.67 8.73 -10.51
CA PRO A 304 5.39 9.81 -9.85
C PRO A 304 4.36 10.83 -9.38
N LEU A 305 4.38 11.14 -8.08
CA LEU A 305 3.65 12.29 -7.55
C LEU A 305 3.94 13.47 -8.49
N PRO A 306 2.91 14.23 -8.94
CA PRO A 306 3.18 15.48 -9.64
C PRO A 306 4.16 16.25 -8.77
N PRO A 307 5.28 16.76 -9.31
CA PRO A 307 6.30 17.37 -8.48
C PRO A 307 5.64 18.48 -7.67
N THR A 308 5.50 18.27 -6.37
CA THR A 308 5.24 19.34 -5.42
C THR A 308 6.50 20.18 -5.45
N SER A 309 6.57 21.16 -6.35
CA SER A 309 7.74 22.01 -6.50
C SER A 309 8.02 22.66 -5.14
N PRO A 310 9.16 22.36 -4.48
CA PRO A 310 9.63 23.22 -3.42
C PRO A 310 10.08 24.50 -4.09
N SER A 311 9.29 25.56 -3.92
CA SER A 311 9.72 26.93 -4.21
C SER A 311 10.91 27.26 -3.30
N THR A 312 12.11 26.95 -3.76
CA THR A 312 13.33 27.55 -3.23
C THR A 312 13.91 28.39 -4.35
N ALA A 313 13.78 29.69 -4.17
CA ALA A 313 14.44 30.69 -4.98
C ALA A 313 15.95 30.43 -4.98
N THR A 314 16.54 30.41 -6.16
CA THR A 314 17.93 30.82 -6.31
C THR A 314 17.99 31.67 -7.56
N ALA A 315 18.15 32.97 -7.33
CA ALA A 315 18.45 33.93 -8.36
C ALA A 315 19.79 33.53 -9.00
N SER A 316 19.81 33.44 -10.32
CA SER A 316 21.03 33.58 -11.11
C SER A 316 20.65 34.27 -12.40
N SER A 317 20.94 35.56 -12.39
CA SER A 317 21.03 36.42 -13.55
C SER A 317 22.05 35.86 -14.54
N SER A 318 21.65 35.65 -15.79
CA SER A 318 22.39 36.10 -16.96
C SER A 318 21.52 36.00 -18.22
N PRO A 319 21.70 36.91 -19.18
CA PRO A 319 20.81 37.11 -20.32
C PRO A 319 21.08 36.04 -21.38
N THR A 320 20.14 35.79 -22.30
CA THR A 320 20.40 35.56 -23.74
C THR A 320 19.15 35.01 -24.46
N THR A 321 18.86 35.65 -25.59
CA THR A 321 18.05 35.22 -26.76
C THR A 321 16.55 34.95 -26.61
N ALA A 322 15.81 35.84 -27.27
CA ALA A 322 14.46 35.62 -27.76
C ALA A 322 14.37 34.35 -28.61
N GLN A 323 13.80 33.28 -28.06
CA GLN A 323 13.09 32.28 -28.85
C GLN A 323 11.61 32.66 -28.86
N THR A 324 11.05 32.81 -30.06
CA THR A 324 9.68 33.25 -30.31
C THR A 324 8.69 32.15 -29.90
N GLY A 325 8.36 32.07 -28.61
CA GLY A 325 7.21 31.32 -28.11
C GLY A 325 5.90 31.91 -28.64
N PRO A 326 4.78 31.15 -28.62
CA PRO A 326 3.49 31.63 -29.11
C PRO A 326 3.09 32.92 -28.37
N THR A 327 2.56 33.91 -29.09
CA THR A 327 2.12 35.17 -28.48
C THR A 327 0.68 35.07 -27.99
N ILE A 328 0.37 35.77 -26.90
CA ILE A 328 -0.95 35.79 -26.30
C ILE A 328 -1.88 36.65 -27.16
N ARG A 329 -2.88 36.05 -27.79
CA ARG A 329 -3.83 36.79 -28.63
C ARG A 329 -4.97 37.39 -27.82
N ARG A 330 -5.53 36.61 -26.89
CA ARG A 330 -6.70 37.01 -26.09
C ARG A 330 -6.63 36.43 -24.69
N ILE A 331 -7.10 37.21 -23.72
CA ILE A 331 -7.30 36.80 -22.34
C ILE A 331 -8.79 36.88 -22.03
N THR A 332 -9.37 35.79 -21.54
CA THR A 332 -10.80 35.67 -21.20
C THR A 332 -10.95 35.20 -19.76
N TRP A 333 -11.80 35.87 -19.00
CA TRP A 333 -12.14 35.50 -17.62
C TRP A 333 -13.59 34.98 -17.58
N ARG A 334 -13.81 33.88 -16.86
CA ARG A 334 -15.14 33.28 -16.67
C ARG A 334 -15.37 33.02 -15.19
N GLY A 335 -16.56 33.33 -14.70
CA GLY A 335 -16.99 32.99 -13.33
C GLY A 335 -16.63 34.02 -12.25
N ASN A 336 -15.90 35.09 -12.58
CA ASN A 336 -15.64 36.18 -11.64
C ASN A 336 -16.86 37.09 -11.46
N LYS A 337 -17.22 37.35 -10.21
CA LYS A 337 -18.32 38.25 -9.79
C LYS A 337 -17.85 39.32 -8.81
N VAL A 338 -16.91 38.98 -7.93
CA VAL A 338 -16.39 39.85 -6.86
C VAL A 338 -15.30 40.79 -7.39
N VAL A 339 -14.39 40.28 -8.21
CA VAL A 339 -13.30 41.07 -8.81
C VAL A 339 -13.55 41.25 -10.30
N SER A 340 -13.47 42.49 -10.78
CA SER A 340 -13.70 42.80 -12.19
C SER A 340 -12.61 42.23 -13.09
N SER A 341 -12.97 41.83 -14.31
CA SER A 341 -12.03 41.28 -15.30
C SER A 341 -10.89 42.25 -15.62
N ALA A 342 -11.15 43.56 -15.56
CA ALA A 342 -10.13 44.61 -15.71
C ALA A 342 -9.08 44.53 -14.59
N ARG A 343 -9.51 44.37 -13.33
CA ARG A 343 -8.60 44.26 -12.19
C ARG A 343 -7.83 42.94 -12.19
N LEU A 344 -8.46 41.84 -12.62
CA LEU A 344 -7.79 40.55 -12.81
C LEU A 344 -6.71 40.62 -13.89
N THR A 345 -7.01 41.27 -15.02
CA THR A 345 -6.05 41.49 -16.11
C THR A 345 -4.88 42.37 -15.66
N GLN A 346 -5.16 43.41 -14.87
CA GLN A 346 -4.12 44.26 -14.28
C GLN A 346 -3.21 43.49 -13.33
N ALA A 347 -3.75 42.63 -12.47
CA ALA A 347 -2.96 41.81 -11.55
C ALA A 347 -2.17 40.72 -12.27
N LEU A 348 -2.76 40.11 -13.30
CA LEU A 348 -2.08 39.16 -14.18
C LEU A 348 -0.86 39.80 -14.86
N GLY A 349 -0.93 41.09 -15.22
CA GLY A 349 0.22 41.83 -15.76
C GLY A 349 0.73 41.30 -17.10
N LEU A 350 -0.12 40.59 -17.85
CA LEU A 350 0.12 40.10 -19.20
C LEU A 350 -0.67 40.94 -20.19
N ALA A 351 -0.02 41.38 -21.27
CA ALA A 351 -0.65 42.11 -22.36
C ALA A 351 -0.90 41.18 -23.55
N THR A 352 -1.96 41.43 -24.31
CA THR A 352 -2.14 40.79 -25.62
C THR A 352 -0.97 41.19 -26.53
N GLY A 353 -0.33 40.20 -27.15
CA GLY A 353 0.87 40.35 -27.97
C GLY A 353 2.16 39.92 -27.27
N SER A 354 2.18 39.73 -25.94
CA SER A 354 3.39 39.26 -25.25
C SER A 354 3.64 37.77 -25.48
N ALA A 355 4.90 37.35 -25.37
CA ALA A 355 5.27 35.93 -25.40
C ALA A 355 4.58 35.16 -24.26
N TYR A 356 4.07 33.97 -24.56
CA TYR A 356 3.52 33.05 -23.57
C TYR A 356 4.65 32.33 -22.84
N ASP A 357 4.64 32.43 -21.50
CA ASP A 357 5.50 31.67 -20.60
C ASP A 357 4.62 31.04 -19.51
N SER A 358 4.57 29.70 -19.50
CA SER A 358 3.76 28.92 -18.56
C SER A 358 4.21 29.09 -17.10
N THR A 359 5.50 29.31 -16.87
CA THR A 359 6.09 29.49 -15.54
C THR A 359 5.74 30.87 -15.01
N ALA A 360 5.96 31.91 -15.81
CA ALA A 360 5.58 33.28 -15.46
C ALA A 360 4.06 33.40 -15.26
N LEU A 361 3.25 32.73 -16.10
CA LEU A 361 1.80 32.68 -15.96
C LEU A 361 1.39 32.07 -14.62
N SER A 362 1.94 30.91 -14.27
CA SER A 362 1.61 30.21 -13.02
C SER A 362 1.98 31.04 -11.78
N GLN A 363 3.12 31.74 -11.80
CA GLN A 363 3.52 32.65 -10.72
C GLN A 363 2.53 33.82 -10.57
N ARG A 364 2.13 34.45 -11.67
CA ARG A 364 1.18 35.57 -11.66
C ARG A 364 -0.23 35.17 -11.24
N LEU A 365 -0.60 33.90 -11.43
CA LEU A 365 -1.90 33.37 -10.99
C LEU A 365 -1.88 32.99 -9.51
N ASN A 366 -0.86 32.23 -9.06
CA ASN A 366 -0.93 31.48 -7.80
C ASN A 366 -0.02 32.03 -6.69
N TYR A 367 1.17 32.54 -7.03
CA TYR A 367 2.11 33.03 -6.02
C TYR A 367 3.16 33.95 -6.62
N ARG A 368 3.11 35.22 -6.23
CA ARG A 368 4.15 36.20 -6.52
C ARG A 368 4.74 36.76 -5.22
N PRO A 369 6.00 36.45 -4.86
CA PRO A 369 6.57 36.85 -3.58
C PRO A 369 6.66 38.37 -3.39
N ASP A 370 6.88 39.12 -4.47
CA ASP A 370 7.10 40.58 -4.43
C ASP A 370 5.95 41.41 -5.04
N GLY A 371 4.76 40.82 -5.23
CA GLY A 371 3.65 41.56 -5.84
C GLY A 371 2.29 40.91 -5.70
N VAL A 372 1.27 41.56 -6.23
CA VAL A 372 -0.12 41.07 -6.19
C VAL A 372 -0.30 39.97 -7.23
N ASP A 373 -0.71 38.77 -6.83
CA ASP A 373 -1.14 37.71 -7.75
C ASP A 373 -2.67 37.64 -7.82
N VAL A 374 -3.21 36.93 -8.81
CA VAL A 374 -4.66 36.83 -9.00
C VAL A 374 -5.33 36.14 -7.82
N THR A 375 -4.69 35.11 -7.27
CA THR A 375 -5.19 34.38 -6.10
C THR A 375 -5.22 35.25 -4.84
N SER A 376 -4.21 36.12 -4.64
CA SER A 376 -4.16 37.02 -3.48
C SER A 376 -5.32 38.02 -3.47
N LEU A 377 -5.81 38.49 -4.63
CA LEU A 377 -6.96 39.40 -4.71
C LEU A 377 -8.23 38.84 -4.05
N TYR A 378 -8.42 37.52 -4.11
CA TYR A 378 -9.56 36.84 -3.51
C TYR A 378 -9.27 36.36 -2.09
N MET A 379 -8.12 35.71 -1.89
CA MET A 379 -7.75 35.14 -0.60
C MET A 379 -7.53 36.21 0.48
N ASP A 380 -7.15 37.45 0.11
CA ASP A 380 -7.03 38.55 1.06
C ASP A 380 -8.39 39.10 1.54
N GLN A 381 -9.48 38.77 0.83
CA GLN A 381 -10.85 39.17 1.14
C GLN A 381 -11.67 38.05 1.79
N GLY A 382 -11.04 36.94 2.18
CA GLY A 382 -11.72 35.84 2.86
C GLY A 382 -12.09 34.66 1.96
N TYR A 383 -11.88 34.72 0.65
CA TYR A 383 -12.20 33.61 -0.27
C TYR A 383 -11.12 32.52 -0.22
N LEU A 384 -11.08 31.78 0.90
CA LEU A 384 -10.12 30.70 1.13
C LEU A 384 -10.23 29.57 0.10
N PHE A 385 -11.45 29.27 -0.35
CA PHE A 385 -11.74 28.20 -1.31
C PHE A 385 -11.74 28.67 -2.76
N PHE A 386 -11.14 29.84 -3.02
CA PHE A 386 -10.96 30.34 -4.38
C PHE A 386 -10.12 29.35 -5.20
N SER A 387 -10.58 29.05 -6.40
CA SER A 387 -9.80 28.30 -7.39
C SER A 387 -9.87 28.96 -8.76
N ILE A 388 -8.76 28.84 -9.49
CA ILE A 388 -8.61 29.34 -10.85
C ILE A 388 -7.99 28.26 -11.72
N GLU A 389 -8.67 27.91 -12.81
CA GLU A 389 -8.23 26.90 -13.75
C GLU A 389 -7.85 27.58 -15.09
N PRO A 390 -6.55 27.63 -15.44
CA PRO A 390 -6.10 28.18 -16.71
C PRO A 390 -6.22 27.16 -17.83
N SER A 391 -6.87 27.54 -18.92
CA SER A 391 -6.95 26.77 -20.16
C SER A 391 -6.27 27.54 -21.30
N VAL A 392 -5.34 26.88 -21.99
CA VAL A 392 -4.60 27.44 -23.12
C VAL A 392 -5.15 26.82 -24.40
N VAL A 393 -5.77 27.65 -25.24
CA VAL A 393 -6.34 27.21 -26.52
C VAL A 393 -5.40 27.65 -27.65
N PRO A 394 -4.69 26.71 -28.31
CA PRO A 394 -3.82 27.04 -29.43
C PRO A 394 -4.66 27.46 -30.64
N GLN A 395 -4.16 28.45 -31.40
CA GLN A 395 -4.79 28.93 -32.62
C GLN A 395 -3.95 28.56 -33.86
N PRO A 396 -4.59 28.36 -35.04
CA PRO A 396 -3.89 27.96 -36.28
C PRO A 396 -2.78 28.91 -36.75
N ASN A 397 -2.79 30.16 -36.29
CA ASN A 397 -1.83 31.20 -36.63
C ASN A 397 -0.61 31.25 -35.67
N GLY A 398 -0.39 30.22 -34.85
CA GLY A 398 0.73 30.17 -33.90
C GLY A 398 0.57 31.06 -32.66
N THR A 399 -0.64 31.60 -32.42
CA THR A 399 -0.97 32.36 -31.20
C THR A 399 -1.75 31.50 -30.21
N VAL A 400 -1.85 31.95 -28.96
CA VAL A 400 -2.63 31.26 -27.92
C VAL A 400 -3.69 32.17 -27.31
N ASP A 401 -4.87 31.60 -27.05
CA ASP A 401 -5.90 32.22 -26.22
C ASP A 401 -5.83 31.65 -24.80
N LEU A 402 -5.87 32.54 -23.81
CA LEU A 402 -5.90 32.18 -22.40
C LEU A 402 -7.34 32.32 -21.88
N VAL A 403 -7.90 31.24 -21.35
CA VAL A 403 -9.22 31.21 -20.72
C VAL A 403 -9.05 30.82 -19.26
N PHE A 404 -9.40 31.72 -18.36
CA PHE A 404 -9.36 31.48 -16.92
C PHE A 404 -10.77 31.24 -16.39
N THR A 405 -11.00 30.05 -15.85
CA THR A 405 -12.26 29.71 -15.19
C THR A 405 -12.08 29.86 -13.68
N ILE A 406 -12.86 30.75 -13.08
CA ILE A 406 -12.81 31.11 -11.67
C ILE A 406 -14.00 30.50 -10.93
N SER A 407 -13.70 29.90 -9.77
CA SER A 407 -14.68 29.55 -8.76
C SER A 407 -14.33 30.29 -7.47
N GLU A 408 -15.15 31.26 -7.08
CA GLU A 408 -14.86 32.14 -5.95
C GLU A 408 -15.06 31.46 -4.59
N GLY A 409 -16.06 30.57 -4.50
CA GLY A 409 -16.41 29.89 -3.25
C GLY A 409 -17.04 30.82 -2.20
N LYS A 410 -17.21 30.31 -0.97
CA LYS A 410 -17.71 31.08 0.17
C LYS A 410 -16.55 31.73 0.94
N THR A 411 -16.81 32.88 1.57
CA THR A 411 -15.84 33.51 2.47
C THR A 411 -15.66 32.67 3.74
N ALA A 412 -14.42 32.55 4.20
CA ALA A 412 -14.04 31.88 5.44
C ALA A 412 -13.58 32.88 6.50
N ARG A 413 -13.92 32.60 7.76
CA ARG A 413 -13.43 33.33 8.93
C ARG A 413 -12.38 32.51 9.68
N LEU A 414 -11.48 33.19 10.36
CA LEU A 414 -10.49 32.57 11.23
C LEU A 414 -11.18 32.09 12.51
N GLY A 415 -11.04 30.81 12.81
CA GLY A 415 -11.43 30.22 14.08
C GLY A 415 -10.31 30.36 15.10
N LYS A 416 -9.99 29.26 15.78
CA LYS A 416 -8.92 29.22 16.77
C LYS A 416 -7.55 29.35 16.10
N ILE A 417 -6.71 30.22 16.65
CA ILE A 417 -5.31 30.39 16.23
C ILE A 417 -4.41 29.86 17.35
N THR A 418 -3.52 28.93 17.03
CA THR A 418 -2.58 28.30 17.97
C THR A 418 -1.14 28.43 17.49
N LEU A 419 -0.21 28.49 18.44
CA LEU A 419 1.23 28.53 18.18
C LEU A 419 1.94 27.50 19.07
N GLN A 420 2.61 26.55 18.44
CA GLN A 420 3.43 25.53 19.08
C GLN A 420 4.90 25.78 18.74
N ASP A 421 5.77 25.89 19.75
CA ASP A 421 7.22 25.96 19.55
C ASP A 421 7.87 24.67 20.05
N THR A 422 8.38 23.84 19.13
CA THR A 422 9.04 22.58 19.49
C THR A 422 10.49 22.78 19.90
N ARG A 423 11.06 23.97 19.70
CA ARG A 423 12.43 24.30 20.13
C ARG A 423 12.49 24.63 21.62
N THR A 424 11.47 25.33 22.11
CA THR A 424 11.36 25.75 23.52
C THR A 424 9.97 25.44 24.06
N PRO A 425 9.62 24.15 24.26
CA PRO A 425 8.28 23.74 24.68
C PRO A 425 7.88 24.23 26.08
N ALA A 426 8.86 24.66 26.90
CA ALA A 426 8.63 25.23 28.23
C ALA A 426 8.30 26.74 28.23
N VAL A 427 8.46 27.43 27.09
CA VAL A 427 8.24 28.88 26.99
C VAL A 427 6.81 29.15 26.49
N SER A 428 6.10 30.05 27.16
CA SER A 428 4.76 30.46 26.74
C SER A 428 4.78 31.13 25.37
N THR A 429 3.99 30.61 24.44
CA THR A 429 3.85 31.14 23.07
C THR A 429 2.82 32.28 22.97
N ALA A 430 2.10 32.59 24.05
CA ALA A 430 1.07 33.63 24.10
C ALA A 430 1.56 35.05 23.71
N PRO A 431 2.76 35.53 24.15
CA PRO A 431 3.25 36.86 23.78
C PRO A 431 3.58 36.98 22.29
N LEU A 432 4.06 35.91 21.68
CA LEU A 432 4.36 35.85 20.25
C LEU A 432 3.06 35.82 19.43
N LEU A 433 2.08 35.04 19.88
CA LEU A 433 0.75 34.98 19.26
C LEU A 433 0.05 36.36 19.28
N ALA A 434 0.19 37.12 20.36
CA ALA A 434 -0.43 38.43 20.50
C ALA A 434 0.06 39.48 19.48
N GLN A 435 1.31 39.35 19.02
CA GLN A 435 1.96 40.25 18.06
C GLN A 435 1.56 39.98 16.60
N LEU A 436 0.91 38.85 16.32
CA LEU A 436 0.50 38.52 14.95
C LEU A 436 -0.67 39.40 14.49
N PRO A 437 -0.70 39.80 13.19
CA PRO A 437 -1.80 40.58 12.62
C PRO A 437 -3.11 39.80 12.46
N LEU A 438 -3.12 38.47 12.68
CA LEU A 438 -4.29 37.61 12.62
C LEU A 438 -5.07 37.63 13.95
N ARG A 439 -6.40 37.72 13.88
CA ARG A 439 -7.30 37.63 15.04
C ARG A 439 -8.40 36.61 14.79
N THR A 440 -8.80 35.88 15.84
CA THR A 440 -9.96 34.99 15.81
C THR A 440 -11.22 35.79 15.45
N GLY A 441 -12.00 35.29 14.49
CA GLY A 441 -13.24 35.91 13.99
C GLY A 441 -13.06 36.78 12.74
N ASP A 442 -11.83 37.23 12.43
CA ASP A 442 -11.54 37.98 11.21
C ASP A 442 -11.83 37.16 9.95
N LEU A 443 -12.08 37.82 8.82
CA LEU A 443 -12.02 37.15 7.52
C LEU A 443 -10.60 36.61 7.27
N PHE A 444 -10.51 35.45 6.63
CA PHE A 444 -9.24 34.90 6.20
C PHE A 444 -8.51 35.91 5.28
N SER A 445 -7.21 36.08 5.50
CA SER A 445 -6.37 36.94 4.66
C SER A 445 -5.01 36.28 4.48
N ARG A 446 -4.67 35.95 3.22
CA ARG A 446 -3.37 35.37 2.88
C ARG A 446 -2.23 36.31 3.24
N LYS A 447 -2.38 37.62 3.00
CA LYS A 447 -1.41 38.66 3.36
C LYS A 447 -1.10 38.62 4.86
N LYS A 448 -2.12 38.67 5.73
CA LYS A 448 -1.93 38.61 7.19
C LYS A 448 -1.26 37.30 7.62
N LEU A 449 -1.55 36.20 6.93
CA LEU A 449 -0.97 34.88 7.22
C LEU A 449 0.51 34.82 6.84
N LEU A 450 0.89 35.31 5.67
CA LEU A 450 2.28 35.40 5.23
C LEU A 450 3.09 36.36 6.11
N GLU A 451 2.51 37.50 6.50
CA GLU A 451 3.12 38.44 7.42
C GLU A 451 3.34 37.81 8.80
N SER A 452 2.35 37.08 9.32
CA SER A 452 2.50 36.30 10.56
C SER A 452 3.62 35.27 10.46
N GLN A 453 3.70 34.54 9.35
CA GLN A 453 4.77 33.55 9.11
C GLN A 453 6.14 34.22 9.08
N LYS A 454 6.26 35.38 8.42
CA LYS A 454 7.49 36.17 8.36
C LYS A 454 7.91 36.66 9.74
N LEU A 455 6.98 37.23 10.51
CA LEU A 455 7.25 37.70 11.88
C LEU A 455 7.73 36.56 12.77
N LEU A 456 7.08 35.40 12.72
CA LEU A 456 7.48 34.21 13.47
C LEU A 456 8.85 33.66 13.04
N ALA A 457 9.16 33.71 11.75
CA ALA A 457 10.45 33.29 11.23
C ALA A 457 11.59 34.21 11.71
N THR A 458 11.30 35.50 11.93
CA THR A 458 12.26 36.50 12.42
C THR A 458 12.25 36.69 13.94
N ALA A 459 11.30 36.09 14.66
CA ALA A 459 11.10 36.31 16.10
C ALA A 459 12.26 35.79 16.98
N ASN A 460 13.14 34.93 16.44
CA ASN A 460 14.31 34.45 17.15
C ASN A 460 15.56 34.55 16.25
N ALA A 461 16.35 35.60 16.46
CA ALA A 461 17.51 35.95 15.62
C ALA A 461 18.67 34.93 15.71
N SER A 462 18.67 34.06 16.73
CA SER A 462 19.82 33.21 17.05
C SER A 462 19.83 31.86 16.32
N ALA A 463 18.75 31.46 15.63
CA ALA A 463 18.70 30.22 14.87
C ALA A 463 17.70 30.29 13.71
N PRO A 464 18.03 29.75 12.52
CA PRO A 464 17.08 29.66 11.42
C PRO A 464 15.88 28.81 11.86
N THR A 465 14.68 29.37 11.75
CA THR A 465 13.43 28.74 12.21
C THR A 465 12.58 28.37 11.01
N ALA A 466 12.18 27.10 10.91
CA ALA A 466 11.15 26.68 9.97
C ALA A 466 9.77 26.96 10.59
N VAL A 467 8.94 27.74 9.90
CA VAL A 467 7.57 28.05 10.33
C VAL A 467 6.59 27.29 9.44
N HIS A 468 6.00 26.24 10.00
CA HIS A 468 4.95 25.47 9.36
C HIS A 468 3.58 26.05 9.75
N VAL A 469 2.68 26.15 8.77
CA VAL A 469 1.31 26.63 8.97
C VAL A 469 0.36 25.49 8.62
N ASN A 470 -0.44 25.06 9.58
CA ASN A 470 -1.40 23.98 9.45
C ASN A 470 -2.84 24.52 9.53
N PRO A 471 -3.53 24.69 8.38
CA PRO A 471 -4.93 25.11 8.36
C PRO A 471 -5.85 23.91 8.65
N ILE A 472 -6.68 24.02 9.69
CA ILE A 472 -7.62 22.99 10.11
C ILE A 472 -9.04 23.48 9.80
N PRO A 473 -9.71 22.97 8.74
CA PRO A 473 -11.05 23.39 8.39
C PRO A 473 -12.07 22.91 9.44
N VAL A 474 -12.97 23.80 9.86
CA VAL A 474 -14.08 23.46 10.77
C VAL A 474 -15.37 23.47 9.97
N ILE A 475 -15.86 22.27 9.64
CA ILE A 475 -17.10 22.10 8.87
C ILE A 475 -18.28 22.06 9.84
N GLN A 476 -19.01 23.17 9.94
CA GLN A 476 -20.30 23.21 10.64
C GLN A 476 -21.43 23.03 9.61
N PRO A 477 -22.34 22.04 9.78
CA PRO A 477 -23.48 21.86 8.88
C PRO A 477 -24.36 23.13 8.86
N GLY A 478 -24.45 23.79 7.70
CA GLY A 478 -25.22 25.04 7.54
C GLY A 478 -24.56 26.31 8.11
N GLY A 479 -23.39 26.20 8.75
CA GLY A 479 -22.69 27.33 9.37
C GLY A 479 -21.78 28.11 8.41
N ALA A 480 -21.27 29.26 8.89
CA ALA A 480 -20.24 30.02 8.18
C ALA A 480 -18.93 29.22 8.09
N ALA A 481 -18.26 29.26 6.94
CA ALA A 481 -17.00 28.56 6.77
C ALA A 481 -15.95 29.13 7.74
N THR A 482 -15.36 28.27 8.57
CA THR A 482 -14.38 28.65 9.58
C THR A 482 -13.12 27.81 9.42
N VAL A 483 -11.94 28.43 9.55
CA VAL A 483 -10.64 27.76 9.48
C VAL A 483 -9.82 28.08 10.73
N ASN A 484 -9.40 27.05 11.46
CA ASN A 484 -8.43 27.21 12.54
C ASN A 484 -7.02 27.24 11.92
N ILE A 485 -6.13 28.03 12.48
CA ILE A 485 -4.74 28.16 12.01
C ILE A 485 -3.80 27.75 13.13
N GLU A 486 -2.98 26.73 12.88
CA GLU A 486 -1.93 26.31 13.79
C GLU A 486 -0.56 26.64 13.20
N PHE A 487 0.25 27.37 13.95
CA PHE A 487 1.65 27.66 13.64
C PHE A 487 2.55 26.70 14.42
N VAL A 488 3.48 26.05 13.74
CA VAL A 488 4.48 25.16 14.36
C VAL A 488 5.87 25.68 14.04
N LEU A 489 6.63 26.04 15.08
CA LEU A 489 8.02 26.50 14.98
C LEU A 489 8.96 25.31 15.23
N GLN A 490 9.82 25.02 14.26
CA GLN A 490 10.79 23.94 14.30
C GLN A 490 12.21 24.45 13.97
N PRO A 491 13.26 23.77 14.45
CA PRO A 491 14.62 24.04 13.97
C PRO A 491 14.70 23.72 12.47
N LYS A 492 15.36 24.61 11.71
CA LYS A 492 15.53 24.45 10.26
C LYS A 492 16.54 23.37 9.91
#